data_AF-A0A389MP25-F1
#
_entry.id   AF-A0A389MP25-F1
#
_cell.length_a   1.000
_cell.length_b   1.000
_cell.length_c   1.000
_cell.angle_alpha   90.00
_cell.angle_beta   90.00
_cell.angle_gamma   90.00
#
_symmetry.space_group_name_H-M   'P 1'
#
loop_
_entity.id
_entity.type
_entity.pdbx_description
1 polymer ?
#
loop_
_entity_poly.entity_id
_entity_poly.type
_entity_poly.pdbx_seq_one_letter_code
_entity_poly.pdbx_strand_id
1 'polypeptide(L)'
;MASTDIGTIYAGALRNTRALERQGLEQMERQLSGLERYPDYAAVLRRHVETTKGQIARLDQALEAVGESASTLKETATSVAGTIGAAVHAVAQDETLKNLYAGYAYQYDQVAAYRSLAVIAERAGESDKVAGFRAAVDEETKAAEEISGLIEPVTKTYLDLTLSGAKADS
;
A
#
# COMPACT_ATOMS: atom_id res chain seq x y z
N MET A 1 -10.53 32.48 -5.40
CA MET A 1 -10.01 31.10 -5.34
C MET A 1 -8.81 31.12 -4.42
N ALA A 2 -8.83 30.39 -3.30
CA ALA A 2 -7.64 30.29 -2.47
C ALA A 2 -6.49 29.71 -3.32
N SER A 3 -5.34 30.38 -3.32
CA SER A 3 -4.17 29.90 -4.05
C SER A 3 -3.67 28.63 -3.35
N THR A 4 -3.67 27.51 -4.05
CA THR A 4 -3.09 26.26 -3.53
C THR A 4 -1.58 26.45 -3.41
N ASP A 5 -1.05 26.44 -2.19
CA ASP A 5 0.38 26.49 -1.93
C ASP A 5 1.01 25.07 -1.88
N ILE A 6 2.33 25.01 -2.00
CA ILE A 6 3.08 23.75 -2.05
C ILE A 6 2.99 22.93 -0.75
N GLY A 7 2.84 23.59 0.40
CA GLY A 7 2.68 22.93 1.71
C GLY A 7 1.33 22.22 1.80
N THR A 8 0.26 22.83 1.31
CA THR A 8 -1.07 22.19 1.20
C THR A 8 -1.02 20.94 0.29
N ILE A 9 -0.31 21.02 -0.84
CA ILE A 9 -0.11 19.88 -1.76
C ILE A 9 0.66 18.76 -1.06
N TYR A 10 1.75 19.08 -0.38
CA TYR A 10 2.57 18.10 0.35
C TYR A 10 1.78 17.41 1.46
N ALA A 11 1.07 18.17 2.29
CA ALA A 11 0.22 17.62 3.34
C ALA A 11 -0.88 16.71 2.77
N GLY A 12 -1.48 17.08 1.63
CA GLY A 12 -2.43 16.24 0.90
C GLY A 12 -1.80 14.93 0.41
N ALA A 13 -0.64 15.01 -0.22
CA ALA A 13 0.10 13.85 -0.73
C ALA A 13 0.46 12.88 0.40
N LEU A 14 0.98 13.37 1.53
CA LEU A 14 1.28 12.53 2.70
C LEU A 14 0.04 11.79 3.24
N ARG A 15 -1.09 12.49 3.38
CA ARG A 15 -2.34 11.87 3.86
C ARG A 15 -2.83 10.79 2.90
N ASN A 16 -2.76 11.06 1.59
CA ASN A 16 -3.18 10.11 0.57
C ASN A 16 -2.28 8.87 0.53
N THR A 17 -0.96 9.04 0.51
CA THR A 17 0.00 7.92 0.55
C THR A 17 -0.16 7.11 1.84
N ARG A 18 -0.37 7.76 2.98
CA ARG A 18 -0.63 7.06 4.25
C ARG A 18 -1.95 6.28 4.26
N ALA A 19 -2.98 6.82 3.63
CA ALA A 19 -4.25 6.11 3.48
C ALA A 19 -4.08 4.85 2.61
N LEU A 20 -3.29 4.96 1.54
CA LEU A 20 -2.92 3.82 0.69
C LEU A 20 -2.21 2.73 1.52
N GLU A 21 -1.17 3.09 2.27
CA GLU A 21 -0.45 2.12 3.11
C GLU A 21 -1.35 1.44 4.15
N ARG A 22 -2.24 2.19 4.79
CA ARG A 22 -3.18 1.62 5.77
C ARG A 22 -4.16 0.65 5.13
N GLN A 23 -4.68 0.99 3.96
CA GLN A 23 -5.55 0.09 3.21
C GLN A 23 -4.80 -1.19 2.81
N GLY A 24 -3.57 -1.08 2.33
CA GLY A 24 -2.70 -2.22 2.02
C GLY A 24 -2.44 -3.11 3.24
N LEU A 25 -2.07 -2.50 4.38
CA LEU A 25 -1.84 -3.20 5.64
C LEU A 25 -3.07 -4.01 6.08
N GLU A 26 -4.23 -3.36 6.17
CA GLU A 26 -5.46 -4.03 6.58
C GLU A 26 -5.84 -5.16 5.62
N GLN A 27 -5.62 -4.99 4.31
CA GLN A 27 -5.87 -6.03 3.33
C GLN A 27 -4.94 -7.23 3.52
N MET A 28 -3.64 -7.00 3.72
CA MET A 28 -2.68 -8.08 3.97
C MET A 28 -3.00 -8.84 5.27
N GLU A 29 -3.33 -8.13 6.35
CA GLU A 29 -3.69 -8.75 7.62
C GLU A 29 -4.94 -9.63 7.50
N ARG A 30 -5.95 -9.19 6.75
CA ARG A 30 -7.14 -10.01 6.43
C ARG A 30 -6.81 -11.23 5.58
N GLN A 31 -5.93 -11.09 4.59
CA GLN A 31 -5.57 -12.20 3.70
C GLN A 31 -4.77 -13.28 4.43
N LEU A 32 -3.91 -12.91 5.39
CA LEU A 32 -3.04 -13.85 6.10
C LEU A 32 -3.79 -14.98 6.80
N SER A 33 -5.03 -14.77 7.25
CA SER A 33 -5.84 -15.82 7.89
C SER A 33 -6.43 -16.84 6.92
N GLY A 34 -6.29 -16.65 5.61
CA GLY A 34 -6.77 -17.57 4.57
C GLY A 34 -5.67 -18.28 3.78
N LEU A 35 -4.41 -18.04 4.13
CA LEU A 35 -3.25 -18.51 3.37
C LEU A 35 -2.55 -19.74 3.96
N GLU A 36 -3.22 -20.55 4.80
CA GLU A 36 -2.59 -21.73 5.42
C GLU A 36 -2.06 -22.73 4.39
N ARG A 37 -2.69 -22.79 3.21
CA ARG A 37 -2.30 -23.66 2.10
C ARG A 37 -1.24 -23.06 1.18
N TYR A 38 -0.86 -21.79 1.40
CA TYR A 38 0.10 -21.06 0.58
C TYR A 38 1.20 -20.47 1.47
N PRO A 39 2.03 -21.32 2.11
CA PRO A 39 2.98 -20.88 3.14
C PRO A 39 4.00 -19.86 2.64
N ASP A 40 4.47 -19.99 1.39
CA ASP A 40 5.42 -19.04 0.79
C ASP A 40 4.77 -17.68 0.54
N TYR A 41 3.50 -17.67 0.10
CA TYR A 41 2.74 -16.43 -0.07
C TYR A 41 2.49 -15.74 1.27
N ALA A 42 2.07 -16.51 2.29
CA ALA A 42 1.92 -16.00 3.65
C ALA A 42 3.24 -15.45 4.22
N ALA A 43 4.39 -16.07 3.91
CA ALA A 43 5.69 -15.59 4.37
C ALA A 43 6.09 -14.25 3.73
N VAL A 44 5.84 -14.07 2.42
CA VAL A 44 6.04 -12.77 1.74
C VAL A 44 5.14 -11.70 2.36
N LEU A 45 3.84 -11.98 2.53
CA LEU A 45 2.90 -11.02 3.13
C LEU A 45 3.28 -10.61 4.55
N ARG A 46 3.71 -11.54 5.41
CA ARG A 46 4.14 -11.20 6.78
C ARG A 46 5.34 -10.26 6.79
N ARG A 47 6.33 -10.46 5.92
CA ARG A 47 7.47 -9.54 5.82
C ARG A 47 7.04 -8.17 5.30
N HIS A 48 6.16 -8.16 4.31
CA HIS A 48 5.68 -6.92 3.72
C HIS A 48 4.81 -6.11 4.71
N VAL A 49 3.98 -6.76 5.53
CA VAL A 49 3.27 -6.12 6.65
C VAL A 49 4.20 -5.33 7.56
N GLU A 50 5.35 -5.90 7.95
CA GLU A 50 6.31 -5.19 8.80
C GLU A 50 6.99 -4.02 8.06
N THR A 51 7.23 -4.17 6.76
CA THR A 51 7.76 -3.11 5.90
C THR A 51 6.76 -1.94 5.83
N THR A 52 5.49 -2.23 5.54
CA THR A 52 4.39 -1.27 5.49
C THR A 52 4.17 -0.56 6.82
N LYS A 53 4.26 -1.25 7.97
CA LYS A 53 4.23 -0.58 9.28
C LYS A 53 5.35 0.46 9.44
N GLY A 54 6.56 0.13 8.99
CA GLY A 54 7.69 1.06 8.98
C GLY A 54 7.50 2.25 8.03
N GLN A 55 6.80 2.05 6.91
CA GLN A 55 6.43 3.10 5.96
C GLN A 55 5.38 4.05 6.55
N ILE A 56 4.32 3.50 7.16
CA ILE A 56 3.30 4.27 7.87
C ILE A 56 3.93 5.12 8.96
N ALA A 57 4.87 4.57 9.74
CA ALA A 57 5.57 5.31 10.78
C ALA A 57 6.38 6.51 10.21
N ARG A 58 7.07 6.33 9.08
CA ARG A 58 7.77 7.43 8.39
C ARG A 58 6.80 8.51 7.89
N LEU A 59 5.65 8.11 7.35
CA LEU A 59 4.61 9.03 6.90
C LEU A 59 3.95 9.77 8.06
N ASP A 60 3.72 9.10 9.19
CA ASP A 60 3.21 9.72 10.42
C ASP A 60 4.19 10.79 10.94
N GLN A 61 5.49 10.48 11.01
CA GLN A 61 6.52 11.45 11.41
C GLN A 61 6.57 12.67 10.46
N ALA A 62 6.43 12.45 9.15
CA ALA A 62 6.38 13.54 8.18
C ALA A 62 5.09 14.39 8.34
N LEU A 63 3.94 13.75 8.60
CA LEU A 63 2.69 14.45 8.87
C LEU A 63 2.72 15.25 10.17
N GLU A 64 3.38 14.73 11.21
CA GLU A 64 3.57 15.45 12.47
C GLU A 64 4.42 16.71 12.26
N ALA A 65 5.52 16.64 11.51
CA ALA A 65 6.34 17.81 11.18
C ALA A 65 5.56 18.87 10.40
N VAL A 66 4.70 18.45 9.47
CA VAL A 66 3.77 19.33 8.76
C VAL A 66 2.73 19.90 9.72
N GLY A 67 2.23 19.10 10.68
CA GLY A 67 1.25 19.49 11.70
C GLY A 67 1.78 20.50 12.72
N GLU A 68 3.02 20.32 13.18
CA GLU A 68 3.75 21.29 14.01
C GLU A 68 3.99 22.59 13.24
N SER A 69 4.32 22.49 11.95
CA SER A 69 4.41 23.64 11.03
C SER A 69 3.03 24.24 10.69
N ALA A 70 1.95 23.46 10.83
CA ALA A 70 0.57 23.85 10.52
C ALA A 70 -0.17 24.54 11.68
N SER A 71 0.46 24.76 12.84
CA SER A 71 0.03 25.83 13.75
C SER A 71 -0.04 27.20 13.02
N THR A 72 0.60 27.31 11.86
CA THR A 72 0.57 28.45 10.92
C THR A 72 -0.24 28.22 9.62
N LEU A 73 -0.75 27.01 9.34
CA LEU A 73 -1.53 26.66 8.13
C LEU A 73 -2.99 26.31 8.47
N LYS A 74 -3.58 27.08 9.37
CA LYS A 74 -4.99 26.95 9.71
C LYS A 74 -5.83 27.57 8.60
N GLU A 75 -6.27 26.76 7.65
CA GLU A 75 -7.63 26.74 7.10
C GLU A 75 -7.71 25.87 5.83
N THR A 76 -8.76 25.04 5.75
CA THR A 76 -9.22 24.30 4.57
C THR A 76 -8.37 23.12 4.06
N ALA A 77 -8.46 21.99 4.77
CA ALA A 77 -8.32 20.67 4.14
C ALA A 77 -9.67 19.96 4.17
N THR A 78 -10.53 20.24 3.18
CA THR A 78 -11.73 19.45 2.94
C THR A 78 -11.30 18.04 2.58
N SER A 79 -11.74 17.08 3.38
CA SER A 79 -11.55 15.65 3.15
C SER A 79 -12.01 15.27 1.74
N VAL A 80 -11.08 14.83 0.89
CA VAL A 80 -11.40 14.05 -0.31
C VAL A 80 -10.95 12.62 -0.04
N ALA A 81 -11.57 11.98 0.94
CA ALA A 81 -11.62 10.52 0.99
C ALA A 81 -12.72 10.09 0.01
N GLY A 82 -12.38 10.06 -1.28
CA GLY A 82 -13.20 9.37 -2.27
C GLY A 82 -13.01 7.87 -2.09
N THR A 83 -13.97 7.21 -1.46
CA THR A 83 -14.04 5.75 -1.42
C THR A 83 -14.10 5.23 -2.85
N ILE A 84 -12.99 4.69 -3.36
CA ILE A 84 -13.02 3.88 -4.58
C ILE A 84 -13.74 2.59 -4.19
N GLY A 85 -14.88 2.36 -4.83
CA GLY A 85 -15.85 1.32 -4.48
C GLY A 85 -15.19 -0.05 -4.33
N ALA A 86 -15.30 -0.61 -3.13
CA ALA A 86 -15.09 -2.03 -2.92
C ALA A 86 -16.21 -2.78 -3.64
N ALA A 87 -15.92 -3.23 -4.86
CA ALA A 87 -16.81 -4.05 -5.65
C ALA A 87 -17.07 -5.39 -4.94
N VAL A 88 -18.35 -5.74 -4.91
CA VAL A 88 -18.95 -7.01 -4.48
C VAL A 88 -18.22 -8.21 -5.09
N HIS A 89 -17.60 -9.05 -4.25
CA HIS A 89 -17.33 -10.46 -4.56
C HIS A 89 -17.54 -11.31 -3.31
N ALA A 90 -18.78 -11.44 -2.88
CA ALA A 90 -19.16 -12.53 -2.00
C ALA A 90 -19.07 -13.84 -2.80
N VAL A 91 -18.18 -14.74 -2.37
CA VAL A 91 -18.06 -16.14 -2.81
C VAL A 91 -17.74 -16.30 -4.31
N ALA A 92 -16.62 -15.72 -4.75
CA ALA A 92 -16.03 -16.13 -6.02
C ALA A 92 -15.07 -17.30 -5.79
N GLN A 93 -15.25 -18.40 -6.53
CA GLN A 93 -14.13 -19.30 -6.86
C GLN A 93 -12.97 -18.41 -7.32
N ASP A 94 -11.72 -18.66 -6.86
CA ASP A 94 -10.47 -17.97 -7.24
C ASP A 94 -10.01 -16.77 -6.37
N GLU A 95 -10.59 -16.58 -5.18
CA GLU A 95 -10.28 -15.45 -4.29
C GLU A 95 -8.77 -15.28 -4.06
N THR A 96 -8.04 -16.38 -3.82
CA THR A 96 -6.59 -16.37 -3.61
C THR A 96 -5.84 -15.76 -4.80
N LEU A 97 -6.24 -16.14 -6.02
CA LEU A 97 -5.62 -15.64 -7.24
C LEU A 97 -5.93 -14.17 -7.48
N LYS A 98 -7.19 -13.76 -7.28
CA LYS A 98 -7.59 -12.35 -7.40
C LYS A 98 -6.85 -11.47 -6.40
N ASN A 99 -6.71 -11.93 -5.15
CA ASN A 99 -5.96 -11.24 -4.12
C ASN A 99 -4.47 -11.10 -4.49
N LEU A 100 -3.86 -12.14 -5.05
CA LEU A 100 -2.48 -12.11 -5.52
C LEU A 100 -2.30 -11.09 -6.67
N TYR A 101 -3.19 -11.08 -7.64
CA TYR A 101 -3.14 -10.14 -8.77
C TYR A 101 -3.34 -8.70 -8.33
N ALA A 102 -4.34 -8.47 -7.46
CA ALA A 102 -4.60 -7.17 -6.88
C ALA A 102 -3.40 -6.68 -6.08
N GLY A 103 -2.81 -7.54 -5.24
CA GLY A 103 -1.59 -7.22 -4.49
C GLY A 103 -0.42 -6.85 -5.39
N TYR A 104 -0.18 -7.61 -6.46
CA TYR A 104 0.88 -7.31 -7.43
C TYR A 104 0.69 -5.94 -8.09
N ALA A 105 -0.53 -5.63 -8.55
CA ALA A 105 -0.85 -4.34 -9.14
C ALA A 105 -0.75 -3.19 -8.12
N TYR A 106 -1.18 -3.45 -6.88
CA TYR A 106 -1.17 -2.46 -5.80
C TYR A 106 0.24 -1.94 -5.50
N GLN A 107 1.26 -2.80 -5.54
CA GLN A 107 2.65 -2.37 -5.30
C GLN A 107 3.11 -1.31 -6.30
N TYR A 108 2.68 -1.39 -7.55
CA TYR A 108 3.04 -0.36 -8.53
C TYR A 108 2.30 0.96 -8.32
N ASP A 109 1.09 0.93 -7.75
CA ASP A 109 0.40 2.14 -7.31
C ASP A 109 1.16 2.82 -6.15
N GLN A 110 1.64 2.03 -5.18
CA GLN A 110 2.46 2.53 -4.07
C GLN A 110 3.81 3.09 -4.57
N VAL A 111 4.49 2.40 -5.49
CA VAL A 111 5.71 2.91 -6.15
C VAL A 111 5.45 4.26 -6.82
N ALA A 112 4.35 4.40 -7.56
CA ALA A 112 3.99 5.65 -8.21
C ALA A 112 3.71 6.77 -7.18
N ALA A 113 2.96 6.45 -6.12
CA ALA A 113 2.65 7.37 -5.04
C ALA A 113 3.91 7.89 -4.34
N TYR A 114 4.85 7.02 -3.95
CA TYR A 114 6.10 7.46 -3.31
C TYR A 114 7.03 8.22 -4.23
N ARG A 115 7.12 7.84 -5.52
CA ARG A 115 7.91 8.62 -6.49
C ARG A 115 7.37 10.04 -6.62
N SER A 116 6.05 10.19 -6.68
CA SER A 116 5.38 11.49 -6.69
C SER A 116 5.63 12.24 -5.38
N LEU A 117 5.41 11.60 -4.23
CA LEU A 117 5.61 12.18 -2.91
C LEU A 117 7.05 12.67 -2.68
N ALA A 118 8.05 11.92 -3.13
CA ALA A 118 9.45 12.33 -3.05
C ALA A 118 9.73 13.64 -3.80
N VAL A 119 9.15 13.81 -4.99
CA VAL A 119 9.28 15.06 -5.77
C VAL A 119 8.52 16.20 -5.11
N ILE A 120 7.32 15.94 -4.60
CA ILE A 120 6.53 16.95 -3.89
C ILE A 120 7.27 17.42 -2.62
N ALA A 121 7.81 16.50 -1.84
CA ALA A 121 8.60 16.79 -0.64
C ALA A 121 9.82 17.67 -0.95
N GLU A 122 10.59 17.30 -1.98
CA GLU A 122 11.73 18.09 -2.45
C GLU A 122 11.32 19.53 -2.81
N ARG A 123 10.21 19.68 -3.54
CA ARG A 123 9.68 21.00 -3.93
C ARG A 123 9.08 21.78 -2.77
N ALA A 124 8.62 21.11 -1.72
CA ALA A 124 8.13 21.72 -0.49
C ALA A 124 9.26 22.14 0.47
N GLY A 125 10.53 21.82 0.16
CA GLY A 125 11.68 22.09 1.02
C GLY A 125 11.99 21.00 2.04
N GLU A 126 11.27 19.88 2.00
CA GLU A 126 11.32 18.75 2.95
C GLU A 126 12.37 17.72 2.52
N SER A 127 13.58 18.21 2.24
CA SER A 127 14.67 17.43 1.63
C SER A 127 15.15 16.28 2.52
N ASP A 128 15.02 16.41 3.83
CA ASP A 128 15.38 15.38 4.82
C ASP A 128 14.43 14.17 4.78
N LYS A 129 13.21 14.33 4.27
CA LYS A 129 12.24 13.22 4.11
C LYS A 129 12.40 12.45 2.80
N VAL A 130 12.99 13.06 1.78
CA VAL A 130 13.09 12.49 0.42
C VAL A 130 13.76 11.11 0.42
N ALA A 131 14.83 10.92 1.19
CA ALA A 131 15.52 9.63 1.29
C ALA A 131 14.60 8.52 1.83
N GLY A 132 13.74 8.83 2.80
CA GLY A 132 12.77 7.88 3.35
C GLY A 132 11.69 7.47 2.35
N PHE A 133 11.25 8.40 1.49
CA PHE A 133 10.29 8.10 0.42
C PHE A 133 10.94 7.32 -0.73
N ARG A 134 12.21 7.59 -1.06
CA ARG A 134 12.95 6.79 -2.04
C ARG A 134 13.21 5.38 -1.55
N ALA A 135 13.53 5.20 -0.26
CA ALA A 135 13.63 3.88 0.33
C ALA A 135 12.30 3.11 0.22
N ALA A 136 11.15 3.78 0.41
CA ALA A 136 9.85 3.14 0.20
C ALA A 136 9.62 2.70 -1.25
N VAL A 137 10.08 3.48 -2.25
CA VAL A 137 10.05 3.04 -3.67
C VAL A 137 10.79 1.72 -3.86
N ASP A 138 11.97 1.57 -3.25
CA ASP A 138 12.78 0.36 -3.38
C ASP A 138 12.14 -0.82 -2.64
N GLU A 139 11.59 -0.59 -1.46
CA GLU A 139 10.83 -1.56 -0.67
C GLU A 139 9.61 -2.11 -1.45
N GLU A 140 8.80 -1.21 -2.02
CA GLU A 140 7.61 -1.59 -2.81
C GLU A 140 7.96 -2.29 -4.12
N THR A 141 9.04 -1.85 -4.78
CA THR A 141 9.54 -2.53 -5.99
C THR A 141 9.97 -3.95 -5.67
N LYS A 142 10.69 -4.15 -4.56
CA LYS A 142 11.09 -5.48 -4.10
C LYS A 142 9.87 -6.34 -3.73
N ALA A 143 8.86 -5.77 -3.07
CA ALA A 143 7.63 -6.48 -2.77
C ALA A 143 6.92 -6.94 -4.05
N ALA A 144 6.88 -6.10 -5.09
CA ALA A 144 6.34 -6.46 -6.40
C ALA A 144 7.10 -7.63 -7.04
N GLU A 145 8.43 -7.62 -6.98
CA GLU A 145 9.28 -8.70 -7.48
C GLU A 145 9.05 -10.02 -6.72
N GLU A 146 8.97 -9.97 -5.38
CA GLU A 146 8.67 -11.14 -4.55
C GLU A 146 7.28 -11.71 -4.88
N ILE A 147 6.26 -10.87 -5.05
CA ILE A 147 4.90 -11.29 -5.44
C ILE A 147 4.90 -11.85 -6.86
N SER A 148 5.64 -11.24 -7.80
CA SER A 148 5.76 -11.73 -9.18
C SER A 148 6.25 -13.17 -9.22
N GLY A 149 7.28 -13.49 -8.43
CA GLY A 149 7.82 -14.85 -8.29
C GLY A 149 6.84 -15.87 -7.70
N LEU A 150 5.78 -15.42 -7.02
CA LEU A 150 4.75 -16.28 -6.45
C LEU A 150 3.58 -16.57 -7.39
N ILE A 151 3.42 -15.82 -8.49
CA ILE A 151 2.26 -15.94 -9.38
C ILE A 151 2.11 -17.38 -9.87
N GLU A 152 3.13 -17.94 -10.53
CA GLU A 152 3.02 -19.30 -11.06
C GLU A 152 2.95 -20.39 -9.97
N PRO A 153 3.77 -20.37 -8.90
CA PRO A 153 3.66 -21.35 -7.81
C PRO A 153 2.28 -21.37 -7.15
N VAL A 154 1.71 -20.19 -6.83
CA VAL A 154 0.38 -20.10 -6.20
C VAL A 154 -0.70 -20.61 -7.15
N THR A 155 -0.63 -20.28 -8.45
CA THR A 155 -1.57 -20.82 -9.44
C THR A 155 -1.49 -22.35 -9.52
N LYS A 156 -0.29 -22.95 -9.50
CA LYS A 156 -0.14 -24.41 -9.50
C LYS A 156 -0.79 -25.05 -8.28
N THR A 157 -0.49 -24.54 -7.07
CA THR A 157 -1.10 -25.02 -5.82
C THR A 157 -2.62 -24.88 -5.83
N TYR A 158 -3.13 -23.74 -6.31
CA TYR A 158 -4.57 -23.52 -6.45
C TYR A 158 -5.24 -24.56 -7.35
N LEU A 159 -4.62 -24.86 -8.50
CA LEU A 159 -5.12 -25.87 -9.44
C LEU A 159 -5.08 -27.27 -8.82
N ASP A 160 -3.98 -27.66 -8.17
CA ASP A 160 -3.84 -28.97 -7.54
C ASP A 160 -4.94 -29.21 -6.49
N LEU A 161 -5.19 -28.22 -5.63
CA LEU A 161 -6.25 -28.28 -4.62
C LEU A 161 -7.64 -28.35 -5.25
N THR A 162 -7.92 -27.48 -6.22
CA THR A 162 -9.23 -27.39 -6.87
C THR A 162 -9.56 -28.67 -7.63
N LEU A 163 -8.61 -29.19 -8.41
CA LEU A 163 -8.79 -30.41 -9.20
C LEU A 163 -8.85 -31.68 -8.35
N SER A 164 -8.25 -31.68 -7.14
CA SER A 164 -8.40 -32.78 -6.19
C SER A 164 -9.69 -32.72 -5.36
N GLY A 165 -10.55 -31.71 -5.57
CA GLY A 165 -11.74 -31.46 -4.76
C GLY A 165 -11.44 -30.96 -3.35
N ALA A 166 -10.19 -30.58 -3.06
CA ALA A 166 -9.84 -29.90 -1.83
C ALA A 166 -10.24 -28.42 -1.93
N LYS A 167 -10.46 -27.79 -0.77
CA LYS A 167 -10.73 -26.34 -0.75
C LYS A 167 -9.44 -25.60 -1.13
N ALA A 168 -9.50 -24.67 -2.08
CA ALA A 168 -8.36 -23.87 -2.52
C ALA A 168 -8.35 -22.45 -1.95
N ASP A 169 -9.54 -21.90 -1.67
CA ASP A 169 -9.74 -20.57 -1.09
C ASP A 169 -10.12 -20.63 0.40
N SER A 170 -10.19 -19.47 1.04
CA SER A 170 -10.49 -19.25 2.47
C SER A 170 -11.90 -19.65 2.87
#